data_AF-A0A851K6T0-F1
#
_entry.id   AF-A0A851K6T0-F1
#
_cell.length_a   1.000
_cell.length_b   1.000
_cell.length_c   1.000
_cell.angle_alpha   90.00
_cell.angle_beta   90.00
_cell.angle_gamma   90.00
#
_symmetry.space_group_name_H-M   'P 1'
#
loop_
_entity.id
_entity.type
_entity.pdbx_description
1 polymer ?
#
loop_
_entity_poly.entity_id
_entity_poly.type
_entity_poly.pdbx_seq_one_letter_code
_entity_poly.pdbx_strand_id
1 'polypeptide(L)'
;AEDEVALFERDMKEFWIQFKISYGTEQNNQTSALRDLCKETLEALSEKWSKKLKEEDPMIDKIHEYNNEILQQSKYVAEKEEQLLEIKSKLNQEEEQQKNLTDSIQELKEELMKKMEIKSSKNKAAKEKVEQVSKIKTLFQEHLALEMRRIPDEQLQFIFRHIDHKDPDKPYMCTLSINEQGDYE
;
A
#
# COMPACT_ATOMS: atom_id res chain seq x y z
N ALA A 1 69.60 103.34 -35.83
CA ALA A 1 69.44 102.81 -34.45
C ALA A 1 67.97 102.73 -34.06
N GLU A 2 67.18 103.82 -34.11
CA GLU A 2 65.74 103.77 -33.75
C GLU A 2 64.87 102.90 -34.68
N ASP A 3 65.18 102.84 -35.98
CA ASP A 3 64.35 102.12 -36.96
C ASP A 3 64.51 100.58 -36.88
N GLU A 4 65.71 100.10 -36.53
CA GLU A 4 65.98 98.67 -36.31
C GLU A 4 65.35 98.15 -35.01
N VAL A 5 65.28 99.00 -33.99
CA VAL A 5 64.63 98.68 -32.71
C VAL A 5 63.11 98.57 -32.90
N ALA A 6 62.51 99.45 -33.69
CA ALA A 6 61.09 99.38 -34.02
C ALA A 6 60.73 98.17 -34.90
N LEU A 7 61.62 97.77 -35.82
CA LEU A 7 61.46 96.54 -36.61
C LEU A 7 61.52 95.30 -35.72
N PHE A 8 62.52 95.22 -34.85
CA PHE A 8 62.68 94.12 -33.90
C PHE A 8 61.49 93.99 -32.94
N GLU A 9 60.96 95.11 -32.45
CA GLU A 9 59.79 95.10 -31.57
C GLU A 9 58.52 94.59 -32.28
N ARG A 10 58.37 94.92 -33.58
CA ARG A 10 57.29 94.40 -34.42
C ARG A 10 57.42 92.89 -34.64
N ASP A 11 58.61 92.43 -34.98
CA ASP A 11 58.88 91.01 -35.22
C ASP A 11 58.70 90.19 -33.93
N MET A 12 59.11 90.74 -32.79
CA MET A 12 58.87 90.11 -31.48
C MET A 12 57.39 90.04 -31.13
N LYS A 13 56.59 91.09 -31.45
CA LYS A 13 55.13 91.05 -31.26
C LYS A 13 54.48 90.00 -32.16
N GLU A 14 54.88 89.93 -33.42
CA GLU A 14 54.37 88.94 -34.38
C GLU A 14 54.73 87.52 -33.92
N PHE A 15 55.98 87.29 -33.53
CA PHE A 15 56.41 86.00 -32.95
C PHE A 15 55.58 85.61 -31.73
N TRP A 16 55.35 86.54 -30.79
CA TRP A 16 54.53 86.27 -29.61
C TRP A 16 53.07 85.96 -29.95
N ILE A 17 52.50 86.59 -30.98
CA ILE A 17 51.15 86.31 -31.46
C ILE A 17 51.11 84.90 -32.07
N GLN A 18 52.03 84.59 -32.98
CA GLN A 18 52.11 83.28 -33.64
C GLN A 18 52.38 82.15 -32.64
N PHE A 19 53.25 82.38 -31.66
CA PHE A 19 53.54 81.43 -30.59
C PHE A 19 52.31 81.16 -29.72
N LYS A 20 51.56 82.20 -29.30
CA LYS A 20 50.33 82.04 -28.52
C LYS A 20 49.24 81.32 -29.28
N ILE A 21 49.07 81.63 -30.57
CA ILE A 21 48.07 80.97 -31.43
C ILE A 21 48.44 79.50 -31.61
N SER A 22 49.69 79.19 -31.98
CA SER A 22 50.13 77.82 -32.24
C SER A 22 50.10 76.95 -30.98
N TYR A 23 50.66 77.44 -29.87
CA TYR A 23 50.66 76.71 -28.60
C TYR A 23 49.26 76.55 -28.02
N GLY A 24 48.44 77.61 -28.05
CA GLY A 24 47.06 77.57 -27.56
C GLY A 24 46.16 76.66 -28.39
N THR A 25 46.35 76.62 -29.71
CA THR A 25 45.57 75.75 -30.62
C THR A 25 45.96 74.30 -30.43
N GLU A 26 47.25 73.99 -30.34
CA GLU A 26 47.74 72.63 -30.09
C GLU A 26 47.28 72.09 -28.73
N GLN A 27 47.39 72.89 -27.67
CA GLN A 27 46.93 72.51 -26.33
C GLN A 27 45.41 72.30 -26.29
N ASN A 28 44.64 73.15 -26.96
CA ASN A 28 43.18 73.00 -27.06
C ASN A 28 42.79 71.75 -27.84
N ASN A 29 43.46 71.46 -28.96
CA ASN A 29 43.21 70.28 -29.78
C ASN A 29 43.55 68.98 -29.05
N GLN A 30 44.67 68.94 -28.31
CA GLN A 30 45.03 67.79 -27.48
C GLN A 30 44.02 67.58 -26.35
N THR A 31 43.58 68.67 -25.70
CA THR A 31 42.59 68.61 -24.61
C THR A 31 41.21 68.20 -25.12
N SER A 32 40.80 68.62 -26.32
CA SER A 32 39.55 68.17 -26.95
C SER A 32 39.63 66.70 -27.36
N ALA A 33 40.74 66.26 -27.98
CA ALA A 33 40.92 64.85 -28.35
C ALA A 33 40.89 63.90 -27.14
N LEU A 34 41.53 64.28 -26.02
CA LEU A 34 41.47 63.51 -24.77
C LEU A 34 40.05 63.49 -24.18
N ARG A 35 39.30 64.59 -24.29
CA ARG A 35 37.91 64.66 -23.84
C ARG A 35 37.02 63.75 -24.66
N ASP A 36 37.18 63.75 -25.98
CA ASP A 36 36.41 62.91 -26.89
C ASP A 36 36.72 61.42 -26.64
N LEU A 37 38.01 61.06 -26.50
CA LEU A 37 38.41 59.71 -26.12
C LEU A 37 37.85 59.27 -24.76
N CYS A 38 37.84 60.16 -23.77
CA CYS A 38 37.25 59.90 -22.45
C CYS A 38 35.73 59.68 -22.56
N LYS A 39 35.05 60.47 -23.39
CA LYS A 39 33.62 60.32 -23.64
C LYS A 39 33.30 59.00 -24.34
N GLU A 40 34.02 58.66 -25.40
CA GLU A 40 33.86 57.40 -26.13
C GLU A 40 34.10 56.18 -25.23
N THR A 41 35.14 56.23 -24.38
CA THR A 41 35.42 55.12 -23.44
C THR A 41 34.35 54.99 -22.36
N LEU A 42 33.81 56.09 -21.85
CA LEU A 42 32.67 56.08 -20.92
C LEU A 42 31.39 55.54 -21.56
N GLU A 43 31.09 55.94 -22.79
CA GLU A 43 29.95 55.45 -23.55
C GLU A 43 30.08 53.94 -23.82
N ALA A 44 31.25 53.48 -24.29
CA ALA A 44 31.51 52.05 -24.52
C ALA A 44 31.43 51.22 -23.23
N LEU A 45 31.90 51.74 -22.10
CA LEU A 45 31.75 51.09 -20.79
C LEU A 45 30.28 51.03 -20.37
N SER A 46 29.52 52.13 -20.53
CA SER A 46 28.09 52.19 -20.22
C SER A 46 27.29 51.17 -21.01
N GLU A 47 27.52 51.10 -22.33
CA GLU A 47 26.88 50.11 -23.20
C GLU A 47 27.22 48.68 -22.79
N LYS A 48 28.50 48.40 -22.49
CA LYS A 48 28.94 47.07 -22.05
C LYS A 48 28.25 46.64 -20.75
N TRP A 49 28.14 47.54 -19.77
CA TRP A 49 27.45 47.25 -18.51
C TRP A 49 25.94 47.13 -18.69
N SER A 50 25.32 47.98 -19.52
CA SER A 50 23.90 47.89 -19.85
C SER A 50 23.57 46.56 -20.53
N LYS A 51 24.42 46.10 -21.46
CA LYS A 51 24.26 44.81 -22.11
C LYS A 51 24.37 43.65 -21.11
N LYS A 52 25.38 43.69 -20.23
CA LYS A 52 25.54 42.67 -19.18
C LYS A 52 24.33 42.59 -18.25
N LEU A 53 23.78 43.73 -17.84
CA LEU A 53 22.60 43.77 -16.97
C LEU A 53 21.39 43.14 -17.66
N LYS A 54 21.16 43.47 -18.95
CA LYS A 54 20.08 42.88 -19.75
C LYS A 54 20.23 41.37 -19.99
N GLU A 55 21.47 40.85 -19.96
CA GLU A 55 21.75 39.42 -20.05
C GLU A 55 21.50 38.70 -18.71
N GLU A 56 21.58 39.40 -17.58
CA GLU A 56 21.38 38.85 -16.23
C GLU A 56 19.89 38.71 -15.88
N ASP A 57 19.06 39.67 -16.27
CA ASP A 57 17.60 39.65 -16.04
C ASP A 57 16.91 38.32 -16.45
N PRO A 58 17.10 37.78 -17.68
CA PRO A 58 16.48 36.51 -18.07
C PRO A 58 17.07 35.31 -17.30
N MET A 59 18.27 35.45 -16.73
CA MET A 59 18.87 34.43 -15.89
C MET A 59 18.18 34.38 -14.52
N ILE A 60 17.83 35.55 -13.96
CA ILE A 60 17.05 35.68 -12.73
C ILE A 60 15.64 35.10 -12.93
N ASP A 61 14.98 35.40 -14.04
CA ASP A 61 13.66 34.85 -14.36
C ASP A 61 13.68 33.32 -14.42
N LYS A 62 14.70 32.73 -15.06
CA LYS A 62 14.87 31.27 -15.10
C LYS A 62 15.11 30.66 -13.72
N ILE A 63 15.86 31.34 -12.85
CA ILE A 63 16.06 30.88 -11.47
C ILE A 63 14.72 30.86 -10.73
N HIS A 64 13.88 31.88 -10.91
CA HIS A 64 12.54 31.90 -10.32
C HIS A 64 11.64 30.79 -10.87
N GLU A 65 11.69 30.53 -12.17
CA GLU A 65 10.96 29.43 -12.81
C GLU A 65 11.37 28.07 -12.21
N TYR A 66 12.67 27.77 -12.18
CA TYR A 66 13.16 26.52 -11.59
C TYR A 66 12.84 26.39 -10.10
N ASN A 67 12.92 27.47 -9.33
CA ASN A 67 12.54 27.43 -7.92
C ASN A 67 11.05 27.09 -7.74
N ASN A 68 10.18 27.64 -8.59
CA ASN A 68 8.76 27.31 -8.58
C ASN A 68 8.51 25.85 -8.97
N GLU A 69 9.20 25.34 -9.99
CA GLU A 69 9.12 23.93 -10.38
C GLU A 69 9.56 23.00 -9.26
N ILE A 70 10.70 23.29 -8.61
CA ILE A 70 11.20 22.54 -7.45
C ILE A 70 10.16 22.53 -6.34
N LEU A 71 9.56 23.68 -6.02
CA LEU A 71 8.53 23.77 -4.98
C LEU A 71 7.31 22.89 -5.31
N GLN A 72 6.86 22.89 -6.57
CA GLN A 72 5.75 22.04 -7.00
C GLN A 72 6.10 20.55 -6.93
N GLN A 73 7.30 20.17 -7.37
CA GLN A 73 7.80 18.80 -7.26
C GLN A 73 7.92 18.36 -5.81
N SER A 74 8.44 19.20 -4.92
CA SER A 74 8.53 18.88 -3.49
C SER A 74 7.16 18.64 -2.86
N LYS A 75 6.14 19.44 -3.22
CA LYS A 75 4.76 19.20 -2.75
C LYS A 75 4.22 17.86 -3.25
N TYR A 76 4.40 17.59 -4.55
CA TYR A 76 3.97 16.32 -5.14
C TYR A 76 4.66 15.11 -4.49
N VAL A 77 5.96 15.21 -4.19
CA VAL A 77 6.71 14.16 -3.48
C VAL A 77 6.13 13.95 -2.08
N ALA A 78 5.88 15.02 -1.32
CA ALA A 78 5.29 14.92 0.02
C ALA A 78 3.90 14.24 0.00
N GLU A 79 3.04 14.60 -0.96
CA GLU A 79 1.73 13.95 -1.14
C GLU A 79 1.87 12.45 -1.48
N LYS A 80 2.87 12.08 -2.29
CA LYS A 80 3.13 10.67 -2.61
C LYS A 80 3.71 9.89 -1.44
N GLU A 81 4.55 10.50 -0.62
CA GLU A 81 5.05 9.90 0.62
C GLU A 81 3.91 9.62 1.60
N GLU A 82 2.97 10.56 1.75
CA GLU A 82 1.78 10.36 2.59
C GLU A 82 0.90 9.21 2.07
N GLN A 83 0.63 9.17 0.76
CA GLN A 83 -0.12 8.07 0.13
C GLN A 83 0.59 6.72 0.34
N LEU A 84 1.92 6.67 0.24
CA LEU A 84 2.69 5.45 0.48
C LEU A 84 2.60 4.98 1.94
N LEU A 85 2.62 5.92 2.90
CA LEU A 85 2.44 5.59 4.31
C LEU A 85 1.05 5.02 4.59
N GLU A 86 0.01 5.60 3.99
CA GLU A 86 -1.36 5.09 4.11
C GLU A 86 -1.49 3.66 3.53
N ILE A 87 -0.95 3.43 2.32
CA ILE A 87 -0.94 2.10 1.69
C ILE A 87 -0.18 1.10 2.55
N LYS A 88 0.97 1.47 3.09
CA LYS A 88 1.77 0.61 3.97
C LYS A 88 0.99 0.24 5.23
N SER A 89 0.27 1.18 5.83
CA SER A 89 -0.58 0.92 6.99
C SER A 89 -1.70 -0.08 6.67
N LYS A 90 -2.37 0.09 5.52
CA LYS A 90 -3.41 -0.83 5.08
C LYS A 90 -2.86 -2.24 4.83
N LEU A 91 -1.71 -2.34 4.17
CA LEU A 91 -1.04 -3.61 3.90
C LEU A 91 -0.71 -4.36 5.20
N ASN A 92 -0.15 -3.66 6.19
CA ASN A 92 0.16 -4.27 7.49
C ASN A 92 -1.11 -4.78 8.20
N GLN A 93 -2.20 -4.02 8.12
CA GLN A 93 -3.49 -4.43 8.70
C GLN A 93 -4.06 -5.67 8.00
N GLU A 94 -3.98 -5.73 6.67
CA GLU A 94 -4.40 -6.89 5.88
C GLU A 94 -3.55 -8.13 6.19
N GLU A 95 -2.24 -7.98 6.37
CA GLU A 95 -1.34 -9.08 6.75
C GLU A 95 -1.68 -9.64 8.13
N GLU A 96 -1.97 -8.76 9.11
CA GLU A 96 -2.43 -9.18 10.44
C GLU A 96 -3.77 -9.92 10.38
N GLN A 97 -4.73 -9.41 9.59
CA GLN A 97 -6.01 -10.08 9.36
C GLN A 97 -5.82 -11.45 8.70
N GLN A 98 -4.96 -11.55 7.70
CA GLN A 98 -4.66 -12.81 7.02
C GLN A 98 -4.08 -13.85 7.99
N LYS A 99 -3.17 -13.42 8.87
CA LYS A 99 -2.60 -14.29 9.91
C LYS A 99 -3.69 -14.78 10.87
N ASN A 100 -4.50 -13.87 11.41
CA ASN A 100 -5.59 -14.22 12.34
C ASN A 100 -6.61 -15.20 11.71
N LEU A 101 -6.96 -15.00 10.43
CA LEU A 101 -7.84 -15.91 9.70
C LEU A 101 -7.19 -17.28 9.48
N THR A 102 -5.90 -17.32 9.17
CA THR A 102 -5.15 -18.57 8.98
C THR A 102 -5.09 -19.37 10.27
N ASP A 103 -4.78 -18.71 11.39
CA ASP A 103 -4.76 -19.33 12.72
C ASP A 103 -6.16 -19.86 13.09
N SER A 104 -7.22 -19.08 12.87
CA SER A 104 -8.61 -19.51 13.11
C SER A 104 -9.00 -20.74 12.26
N ILE A 105 -8.60 -20.78 10.98
CA ILE A 105 -8.87 -21.92 10.11
C ILE A 105 -8.14 -23.17 10.62
N GLN A 106 -6.92 -23.02 11.12
CA GLN A 106 -6.14 -24.13 11.66
C GLN A 106 -6.80 -24.70 12.93
N GLU A 107 -7.20 -23.85 13.87
CA GLU A 107 -7.93 -24.25 15.08
C GLU A 107 -9.23 -25.00 14.74
N LEU A 108 -10.02 -24.46 13.80
CA LEU A 108 -11.26 -25.09 13.35
C LEU A 108 -11.03 -26.46 12.71
N LYS A 109 -9.96 -26.63 11.94
CA LYS A 109 -9.58 -27.94 11.36
C LYS A 109 -9.24 -28.95 12.45
N GLU A 110 -8.48 -28.54 13.47
CA GLU A 110 -8.12 -29.41 14.59
C GLU A 110 -9.34 -29.81 15.43
N GLU A 111 -10.24 -28.88 15.70
CA GLU A 111 -11.51 -29.18 16.37
C GLU A 111 -12.37 -30.15 15.56
N LEU A 112 -12.46 -29.95 14.24
CA LEU A 112 -13.21 -30.83 13.36
C LEU A 112 -12.66 -32.26 13.41
N MET A 113 -11.32 -32.42 13.34
CA MET A 113 -10.67 -33.72 13.44
C MET A 113 -10.98 -34.40 14.77
N LYS A 114 -10.86 -33.69 15.90
CA LYS A 114 -11.20 -34.22 17.24
C LYS A 114 -12.65 -34.68 17.30
N LYS A 115 -13.60 -33.88 16.78
CA LYS A 115 -15.02 -34.24 16.75
C LYS A 115 -15.29 -35.47 15.88
N MET A 116 -14.61 -35.61 14.74
CA MET A 116 -14.70 -36.79 13.88
C MET A 116 -14.18 -38.06 14.57
N GLU A 117 -13.05 -37.97 15.28
CA GLU A 117 -12.47 -39.08 16.02
C GLU A 117 -13.40 -39.55 17.16
N ILE A 118 -13.97 -38.61 17.92
CA ILE A 118 -14.97 -38.91 18.96
C ILE A 118 -16.23 -39.55 18.35
N LYS A 119 -16.70 -39.07 17.20
CA LYS A 119 -17.86 -39.66 16.51
C LYS A 119 -17.55 -41.08 16.05
N SER A 120 -16.36 -41.31 15.50
CA SER A 120 -15.91 -42.63 15.03
C SER A 120 -15.83 -43.64 16.18
N SER A 121 -15.18 -43.27 17.29
CA SER A 121 -15.06 -44.13 18.47
C SER A 121 -16.42 -44.46 19.10
N LYS A 122 -17.31 -43.47 19.24
CA LYS A 122 -18.69 -43.68 19.71
C LYS A 122 -19.47 -44.61 18.78
N ASN A 123 -19.34 -44.46 17.47
CA ASN A 123 -20.01 -45.31 16.49
C ASN A 123 -19.50 -46.76 16.55
N LYS A 124 -18.18 -46.95 16.67
CA LYS A 124 -17.58 -48.27 16.84
C LYS A 124 -18.11 -48.96 18.11
N ALA A 125 -18.10 -48.27 19.24
CA ALA A 125 -18.62 -48.80 20.50
C ALA A 125 -20.13 -49.12 20.42
N ALA A 126 -20.92 -48.27 19.76
CA ALA A 126 -22.35 -48.54 19.54
C ALA A 126 -22.56 -49.78 18.66
N LYS A 127 -21.79 -49.93 17.58
CA LYS A 127 -21.86 -51.10 16.68
C LYS A 127 -21.49 -52.39 17.41
N GLU A 128 -20.44 -52.37 18.21
CA GLU A 128 -20.02 -53.53 19.03
C GLU A 128 -21.11 -53.94 20.02
N LYS A 129 -21.74 -52.98 20.71
CA LYS A 129 -22.87 -53.26 21.60
C LYS A 129 -24.07 -53.86 20.86
N VAL A 130 -24.43 -53.32 19.70
CA VAL A 130 -25.51 -53.87 18.87
C VAL A 130 -25.19 -55.29 18.43
N GLU A 131 -23.96 -55.56 18.00
CA GLU A 131 -23.54 -56.90 17.60
C GLU A 131 -23.57 -57.89 18.76
N GLN A 132 -23.14 -57.48 19.96
CA GLN A 132 -23.20 -58.30 21.17
C GLN A 132 -24.66 -58.63 21.56
N VAL A 133 -25.54 -57.63 21.58
CA VAL A 133 -26.96 -57.83 21.85
C VAL A 133 -27.60 -58.73 20.80
N SER A 134 -27.23 -58.57 19.52
CA SER A 134 -27.70 -59.43 18.44
C SER A 134 -27.27 -60.88 18.63
N LYS A 135 -26.00 -61.15 19.00
CA LYS A 135 -25.52 -62.51 19.28
C LYS A 135 -26.29 -63.15 20.44
N ILE A 136 -26.51 -62.40 21.52
CA ILE A 136 -27.29 -62.86 22.67
C ILE A 136 -28.73 -63.15 22.25
N LYS A 137 -29.36 -62.25 21.49
CA LYS A 137 -30.72 -62.44 20.95
C LYS A 137 -30.82 -63.73 20.13
N THR A 138 -29.88 -63.96 19.21
CA THR A 138 -29.85 -65.18 18.38
C THR A 138 -29.71 -66.44 19.24
N LEU A 139 -28.81 -66.44 20.23
CA LEU A 139 -28.66 -67.58 21.15
C LEU A 139 -29.95 -67.87 21.92
N PHE A 140 -30.61 -66.84 22.46
CA PHE A 140 -31.90 -67.03 23.15
C PHE A 140 -32.98 -67.54 22.20
N GLN A 141 -33.04 -67.04 20.96
CA GLN A 141 -33.98 -67.50 19.95
C GLN A 141 -33.77 -68.97 19.59
N GLU A 142 -32.51 -69.40 19.41
CA GLU A 142 -32.18 -70.79 19.07
C GLU A 142 -32.43 -71.76 20.24
N HIS A 143 -32.00 -71.41 21.46
CA HIS A 143 -32.10 -72.29 22.62
C HIS A 143 -33.51 -72.38 23.21
N LEU A 144 -34.25 -71.26 23.21
CA LEU A 144 -35.60 -71.22 23.77
C LEU A 144 -36.68 -71.41 22.70
N ALA A 145 -36.31 -71.47 21.42
CA ALA A 145 -37.24 -71.41 20.31
C ALA A 145 -38.22 -70.21 20.42
N LEU A 146 -37.75 -69.10 21.01
CA LEU A 146 -38.55 -67.94 21.36
C LEU A 146 -38.01 -66.68 20.68
N GLU A 147 -38.80 -66.09 19.79
CA GLU A 147 -38.53 -64.80 19.18
C GLU A 147 -39.33 -63.68 19.86
N MET A 148 -38.62 -62.63 20.29
CA MET A 148 -39.21 -61.40 20.79
C MET A 148 -39.02 -60.28 19.77
N ARG A 149 -40.11 -59.62 19.38
CA ARG A 149 -40.07 -58.46 18.48
C ARG A 149 -40.97 -57.34 18.97
N ARG A 150 -40.50 -56.11 18.82
CA ARG A 150 -41.33 -54.92 19.01
C ARG A 150 -42.13 -54.69 17.73
N ILE A 151 -43.44 -54.53 17.85
CA ILE A 151 -44.34 -54.19 16.75
C ILE A 151 -44.81 -52.72 16.91
N PRO A 152 -45.52 -52.12 15.94
CA PRO A 152 -46.09 -50.78 16.08
C PRO A 152 -46.94 -50.65 17.37
N ASP A 153 -47.14 -49.42 17.84
CA ASP A 153 -47.91 -49.10 19.06
C ASP A 153 -47.27 -49.59 20.37
N GLU A 154 -45.93 -49.63 20.41
CA GLU A 154 -45.13 -50.03 21.59
C GLU A 154 -45.35 -51.45 22.11
N GLN A 155 -46.08 -52.28 21.35
CA GLN A 155 -46.38 -53.66 21.71
C GLN A 155 -45.16 -54.59 21.55
N LEU A 156 -45.06 -55.58 22.43
CA LEU A 156 -44.04 -56.62 22.42
C LEU A 156 -44.68 -57.96 22.06
N GLN A 157 -44.22 -58.57 20.97
CA GLN A 157 -44.71 -59.87 20.52
C GLN A 157 -43.69 -60.96 20.80
N PHE A 158 -44.16 -62.03 21.42
CA PHE A 158 -43.46 -63.27 21.70
C PHE A 158 -43.93 -64.34 20.74
N ILE A 159 -43.01 -65.00 20.05
CA ILE A 159 -43.27 -66.06 19.07
C ILE A 159 -42.53 -67.30 19.53
N PHE A 160 -43.27 -68.29 20.02
CA PHE A 160 -42.74 -69.58 20.44
C PHE A 160 -42.82 -70.58 19.29
N ARG A 161 -41.77 -71.40 19.13
CA ARG A 161 -41.69 -72.55 18.23
C ARG A 161 -41.36 -73.80 19.06
N HIS A 162 -41.31 -74.97 18.42
CA HIS A 162 -41.01 -76.26 19.04
C HIS A 162 -42.02 -76.70 20.12
N ILE A 163 -43.24 -76.16 20.10
CA ILE A 163 -44.33 -76.59 21.01
C ILE A 163 -45.07 -77.80 20.44
N ASP A 164 -45.32 -77.84 19.13
CA ASP A 164 -46.00 -78.95 18.47
C ASP A 164 -44.98 -80.03 18.07
N HIS A 165 -45.04 -81.20 18.69
CA HIS A 165 -44.13 -82.31 18.38
C HIS A 165 -44.26 -82.84 16.95
N LYS A 166 -45.39 -82.58 16.26
CA LYS A 166 -45.61 -83.01 14.87
C LYS A 166 -45.11 -82.00 13.85
N ASP A 167 -45.03 -80.73 14.25
CA ASP A 167 -44.57 -79.62 13.42
C ASP A 167 -43.79 -78.61 14.28
N PRO A 168 -42.48 -78.84 14.50
CA PRO A 168 -41.67 -78.01 15.38
C PRO A 168 -41.55 -76.55 14.93
N ASP A 169 -41.76 -76.26 13.64
CA ASP A 169 -41.63 -74.92 13.09
C ASP A 169 -42.90 -74.07 13.26
N LYS A 170 -44.01 -74.70 13.65
CA LYS A 170 -45.30 -74.04 13.85
C LYS A 170 -45.21 -72.92 14.92
N PRO A 171 -45.55 -71.67 14.57
CA PRO A 171 -45.46 -70.55 15.50
C PRO A 171 -46.69 -70.43 16.41
N TYR A 172 -46.45 -70.16 17.68
CA TYR A 172 -47.45 -69.79 18.68
C TYR A 172 -47.12 -68.39 19.20
N MET A 173 -48.02 -67.43 19.03
CA MET A 173 -47.72 -66.03 19.32
C MET A 173 -48.53 -65.49 20.48
N CYS A 174 -47.90 -64.68 21.32
CA CYS A 174 -48.53 -63.87 22.35
C CYS A 174 -48.06 -62.42 22.14
N THR A 175 -48.98 -61.46 22.20
CA THR A 175 -48.64 -60.03 22.13
C THR A 175 -48.98 -59.42 23.47
N LEU A 176 -48.07 -58.61 24.00
CA LEU A 176 -48.18 -57.94 25.27
C LEU A 176 -48.00 -56.45 25.05
N SER A 177 -48.81 -55.65 25.71
CA SER A 177 -48.71 -54.20 25.75
C SER A 177 -48.65 -53.73 27.20
N ILE A 178 -48.17 -52.52 27.42
CA ILE A 178 -48.23 -51.86 28.72
C ILE A 178 -49.17 -50.68 28.55
N ASN A 179 -50.24 -50.63 29.35
CA ASN A 179 -51.19 -49.53 29.29
C ASN A 179 -50.68 -48.28 30.03
N GLU A 180 -51.44 -47.20 30.00
CA GLU A 180 -51.07 -45.92 30.63
C GLU A 180 -50.88 -46.03 32.16
N GLN A 181 -51.49 -47.04 32.79
CA GLN A 181 -51.39 -47.33 34.22
C GLN A 181 -50.18 -48.22 34.55
N GLY A 182 -49.47 -48.73 33.54
CA GLY A 182 -48.32 -49.62 33.70
C GLY A 182 -48.67 -51.10 33.83
N ASP A 183 -49.94 -51.47 33.62
CA ASP A 183 -50.42 -52.85 33.67
C ASP A 183 -50.26 -53.54 32.30
N TYR A 184 -50.16 -54.87 32.33
CA TYR A 184 -50.02 -55.69 31.12
C TYR A 184 -51.38 -55.98 30.49
N GLU A 185 -51.50 -55.71 29.18
CA GLU A 185 -52.67 -56.00 28.32
C GLU A 185 -52.30 -56.90 27.15
#